data_AF-A0A849UN36-F1
#
_entry.id   AF-A0A849UN36-F1
#
_cell.length_a   1.000
_cell.length_b   1.000
_cell.length_c   1.000
_cell.angle_alpha   90.00
_cell.angle_beta   90.00
_cell.angle_gamma   90.00
#
_symmetry.space_group_name_H-M   'P 1'
#
loop_
_entity.id
_entity.type
_entity.pdbx_description
1 polymer ?
#
loop_
_entity_poly.entity_id
_entity_poly.type
_entity_poly.pdbx_seq_one_letter_code
_entity_poly.pdbx_strand_id
1 'polypeptide(L)'
;MTVFGKAPARNQKSKIKNQKFSSGLTLIEVMLAVVILGIGSGVLLLATARCLAIITKSQRYSTAQRLIQQVGAEHPLTRSKVDAGVQSGTFDHGNGYRWEREIAVPEGENRKGLYTVRTRVSWSDRGRDSFEETVTWFYIPPEDEK
;
A
#
# COMPACT_ATOMS: atom_id res chain seq x y z
N MET A 1 13.59 -60.73 -61.79
CA MET A 1 13.77 -60.22 -60.42
C MET A 1 14.26 -58.77 -60.53
N THR A 2 13.71 -57.91 -59.70
CA THR A 2 13.33 -56.51 -59.97
C THR A 2 14.49 -55.52 -60.15
N VAL A 3 14.35 -54.62 -61.12
CA VAL A 3 15.25 -53.49 -61.43
C VAL A 3 15.09 -52.41 -60.36
N PHE A 4 16.16 -52.10 -59.62
CA PHE A 4 16.18 -50.99 -58.66
C PHE A 4 16.41 -49.66 -59.39
N GLY A 5 15.34 -48.87 -59.53
CA GLY A 5 15.38 -47.51 -60.06
C GLY A 5 16.09 -46.56 -59.08
N LYS A 6 17.17 -45.94 -59.53
CA LYS A 6 17.90 -44.89 -58.81
C LYS A 6 17.09 -43.59 -58.94
N ALA A 7 16.50 -43.14 -57.84
CA ALA A 7 15.76 -41.87 -57.80
C ALA A 7 16.74 -40.68 -57.98
N PRO A 8 16.40 -39.64 -58.76
CA PRO A 8 17.23 -38.45 -58.84
C PRO A 8 17.04 -37.59 -57.59
N ALA A 9 18.13 -37.29 -56.89
CA ALA A 9 18.16 -36.34 -55.80
C ALA A 9 17.82 -34.93 -56.34
N ARG A 10 16.60 -34.49 -56.10
CA ARG A 10 16.09 -33.16 -56.46
C ARG A 10 16.74 -32.12 -55.55
N ASN A 11 17.78 -31.45 -56.05
CA ASN A 11 18.48 -30.36 -55.39
C ASN A 11 17.57 -29.12 -55.31
N GLN A 12 16.84 -28.98 -54.20
CA GLN A 12 16.03 -27.81 -53.90
C GLN A 12 16.94 -26.73 -53.30
N LYS A 13 17.64 -25.98 -54.15
CA LYS A 13 18.31 -24.73 -53.73
C LYS A 13 17.22 -23.76 -53.27
N SER A 14 16.98 -23.68 -51.96
CA SER A 14 16.13 -22.66 -51.37
C SER A 14 16.81 -21.30 -51.59
N LYS A 15 16.33 -20.55 -52.58
CA LYS A 15 16.67 -19.13 -52.71
C LYS A 15 16.01 -18.40 -51.54
N ILE A 16 16.70 -18.32 -50.41
CA ILE A 16 16.40 -17.35 -49.37
C ILE A 16 16.73 -15.99 -49.99
N LYS A 17 15.72 -15.36 -50.61
CA LYS A 17 15.82 -13.98 -51.08
C LYS A 17 16.02 -13.11 -49.85
N ASN A 18 17.25 -12.69 -49.62
CA ASN A 18 17.58 -11.69 -48.61
C ASN A 18 17.05 -10.34 -49.14
N GLN A 19 15.79 -10.02 -48.86
CA GLN A 19 15.23 -8.72 -49.17
C GLN A 19 15.89 -7.69 -48.25
N LYS A 20 16.93 -7.03 -48.76
CA LYS A 20 17.43 -5.81 -48.14
C LYS A 20 16.38 -4.72 -48.35
N PHE A 21 15.56 -4.48 -47.33
CA PHE A 21 14.77 -3.25 -47.25
C PHE A 21 15.73 -2.10 -46.96
N SER A 22 16.23 -1.44 -48.01
CA SER A 22 16.89 -0.14 -47.89
C SER A 22 15.86 0.95 -48.18
N SER A 23 14.99 1.22 -47.22
CA SER A 23 14.13 2.40 -47.24
C SER A 23 14.49 3.27 -46.04
N GLY A 24 14.83 4.53 -46.30
CA GLY A 24 14.95 5.52 -45.24
C GLY A 24 13.58 5.77 -44.61
N LEU A 25 13.57 6.10 -43.32
CA LEU A 25 12.34 6.48 -42.62
C LEU A 25 11.74 7.71 -43.31
N THR A 26 10.45 7.63 -43.62
CA THR A 26 9.74 8.79 -44.14
C THR A 26 9.53 9.81 -43.03
N LEU A 27 9.44 11.10 -43.37
CA LEU A 27 9.18 12.16 -42.38
C LEU A 27 7.90 11.87 -41.57
N ILE A 28 6.86 11.37 -42.25
CA ILE A 28 5.58 11.04 -41.62
C ILE A 28 5.70 9.89 -40.61
N GLU A 29 6.57 8.91 -40.86
CA GLU A 29 6.81 7.80 -39.95
C GLU A 29 7.54 8.25 -38.69
N VAL A 30 8.53 9.14 -38.82
CA VAL A 30 9.20 9.75 -37.66
C VAL A 30 8.22 10.61 -36.85
N MET A 31 7.39 11.42 -37.51
CA MET A 31 6.37 12.21 -36.84
C MET A 31 5.37 11.31 -36.09
N LEU A 32 4.91 10.22 -36.72
CA LEU A 32 4.01 9.25 -36.10
C LEU A 32 4.67 8.56 -34.89
N ALA A 33 5.94 8.16 -35.01
CA ALA A 33 6.69 7.56 -33.91
C ALA A 33 6.82 8.52 -32.72
N VAL A 34 7.12 9.80 -32.98
CA VAL A 34 7.20 10.83 -31.93
C VAL A 34 5.83 11.05 -31.26
N VAL A 35 4.73 11.04 -32.03
CA VAL A 35 3.38 11.15 -31.46
C VAL A 35 3.06 9.97 -30.54
N ILE A 36 3.32 8.74 -30.99
CA ILE A 36 3.10 7.53 -30.18
C ILE A 36 3.96 7.57 -28.91
N LEU A 37 5.23 7.95 -29.05
CA LEU A 37 6.17 8.06 -27.93
C LEU A 37 5.74 9.15 -26.93
N GLY A 38 5.23 10.27 -27.41
CA GLY A 38 4.69 11.34 -26.57
C GLY A 38 3.49 10.86 -25.74
N ILE A 39 2.54 10.17 -26.38
CA ILE A 39 1.38 9.60 -25.68
C ILE A 39 1.83 8.57 -24.65
N GLY A 40 2.72 7.65 -25.02
CA GLY A 40 3.24 6.62 -24.12
C GLY A 40 3.95 7.23 -22.89
N SER A 41 4.79 8.23 -23.12
CA SER A 41 5.50 8.95 -22.07
C SER A 41 4.55 9.66 -21.11
N GLY A 42 3.47 10.28 -21.63
CA GLY A 42 2.45 10.92 -20.82
C GLY A 42 1.73 9.91 -19.89
N VAL A 43 1.38 8.73 -20.41
CA VAL A 43 0.75 7.67 -19.60
C VAL A 43 1.69 7.18 -18.49
N LEU A 44 2.98 7.00 -18.79
CA LEU A 44 4.00 6.60 -17.81
C LEU A 44 4.15 7.63 -16.68
N LEU A 45 4.20 8.92 -17.02
CA LEU A 45 4.29 10.00 -16.04
C LEU A 45 3.06 10.04 -15.13
N LEU A 46 1.86 9.88 -15.69
CA LEU A 46 0.62 9.86 -14.91
C LEU A 46 0.57 8.67 -13.95
N ALA A 47 0.99 7.48 -14.41
CA ALA A 47 1.06 6.29 -13.56
C ALA A 47 2.05 6.49 -12.40
N THR A 48 3.21 7.07 -12.69
CA THR A 48 4.24 7.37 -11.68
C THR A 48 3.74 8.37 -10.64
N ALA A 49 3.06 9.43 -11.06
CA ALA A 49 2.48 10.42 -10.14
C ALA A 49 1.43 9.79 -9.20
N ARG A 50 0.60 8.88 -9.71
CA ARG A 50 -0.38 8.14 -8.90
C ARG A 50 0.30 7.21 -7.89
N CYS A 51 1.34 6.49 -8.31
CA CYS A 51 2.11 5.63 -7.42
C CYS A 51 2.73 6.43 -6.26
N LEU A 52 3.32 7.58 -6.56
CA LEU A 52 3.89 8.47 -5.53
C LEU A 52 2.83 8.99 -4.56
N ALA A 53 1.63 9.33 -5.04
CA ALA A 53 0.53 9.73 -4.18
C ALA A 53 0.08 8.61 -3.23
N ILE A 54 0.12 7.35 -3.67
CA ILE A 54 -0.20 6.19 -2.83
C ILE A 54 0.89 5.96 -1.79
N ILE A 55 2.16 6.06 -2.16
CA ILE A 55 3.29 5.88 -1.24
C ILE A 55 3.24 6.93 -0.12
N THR A 56 3.01 8.20 -0.46
CA THR A 56 2.92 9.25 0.55
C THR A 56 1.74 9.03 1.50
N LYS A 57 0.61 8.54 1.00
CA LYS A 57 -0.51 8.11 1.85
C LYS A 57 -0.09 6.97 2.78
N SER A 58 0.53 5.91 2.25
CA SER A 58 1.01 4.76 3.04
C SER A 58 1.99 5.17 4.14
N GLN A 59 2.91 6.09 3.86
CA GLN A 59 3.86 6.61 4.86
C GLN A 59 3.17 7.30 6.03
N ARG A 60 2.10 8.05 5.78
CA ARG A 60 1.32 8.71 6.84
C ARG A 60 0.58 7.70 7.72
N TYR A 61 -0.03 6.69 7.13
CA TYR A 61 -0.64 5.59 7.88
C TYR A 61 0.38 4.83 8.72
N SER A 62 1.54 4.51 8.14
CA SER A 62 2.65 3.87 8.86
C SER A 62 3.13 4.74 10.04
N THR A 63 3.19 6.05 9.85
CA THR A 63 3.54 7.01 10.91
C THR A 63 2.48 7.05 12.00
N ALA A 64 1.19 7.14 11.63
CA ALA A 64 0.07 7.08 12.57
C ALA A 64 0.09 5.79 13.39
N GLN A 65 0.35 4.64 12.76
CA GLN A 65 0.48 3.36 13.45
C GLN A 65 1.63 3.37 14.45
N ARG A 66 2.80 3.92 14.07
CA ARG A 66 3.93 4.08 14.99
C ARG A 66 3.57 4.97 16.18
N LEU A 67 2.83 6.05 15.94
CA LEU A 67 2.37 6.95 17.00
C LEU A 67 1.37 6.28 17.93
N ILE A 68 0.44 5.46 17.43
CA ILE A 68 -0.46 4.65 18.27
C ILE A 68 0.34 3.75 19.21
N GLN A 69 1.36 3.07 18.70
CA GLN A 69 2.25 2.23 19.52
C GLN A 69 3.02 3.06 20.56
N GLN A 70 3.48 4.26 20.19
CA GLN A 70 4.14 5.18 21.11
C GLN A 70 3.20 5.62 22.25
N VAL A 71 1.93 5.97 21.97
CA VAL A 71 0.94 6.28 23.02
C VAL A 71 0.71 5.05 23.92
N GLY A 72 0.73 3.84 23.36
CA GLY A 72 0.72 2.58 24.12
C GLY A 72 1.87 2.48 25.12
N ALA A 73 3.08 2.82 24.69
CA ALA A 73 4.29 2.75 25.51
C ALA A 73 4.38 3.88 26.54
N GLU A 74 4.02 5.11 26.18
CA GLU A 74 4.08 6.28 27.06
C GLU A 74 2.97 6.27 28.12
N HIS A 75 1.79 5.77 27.76
CA HIS A 75 0.63 5.71 28.64
C HIS A 75 0.19 4.25 28.82
N PRO A 76 0.97 3.40 29.51
CA PRO A 76 0.66 2.00 29.66
C PRO A 76 -0.57 1.79 30.56
N LEU A 77 -1.48 0.93 30.12
CA LEU A 77 -2.61 0.49 30.94
C LEU A 77 -2.11 -0.52 31.96
N THR A 78 -2.06 -0.10 33.23
CA THR A 78 -1.65 -0.95 34.36
C THR A 78 -2.89 -1.35 35.16
N ARG A 79 -2.91 -2.56 35.74
CA ARG A 79 -4.04 -3.10 36.52
C ARG A 79 -4.61 -2.14 37.58
N SER A 80 -3.79 -1.26 38.15
CA SER A 80 -4.16 -0.31 39.20
C SER A 80 -4.63 1.07 38.69
N LYS A 81 -4.61 1.33 37.37
CA LYS A 81 -4.91 2.64 36.76
C LYS A 81 -5.87 2.56 35.57
N VAL A 82 -6.68 1.49 35.48
CA VAL A 82 -7.71 1.40 34.43
C VAL A 82 -8.99 2.08 34.90
N ASP A 83 -9.02 3.40 34.71
CA ASP A 83 -10.25 4.18 34.85
C ASP A 83 -10.92 4.33 33.49
N ALA A 84 -12.22 4.01 33.42
CA ALA A 84 -13.01 4.26 32.23
C ALA A 84 -13.07 5.77 31.96
N GLY A 85 -12.87 6.16 30.70
CA GLY A 85 -12.81 7.57 30.32
C GLY A 85 -12.07 7.83 29.02
N VAL A 86 -11.94 9.12 28.70
CA VAL A 86 -11.27 9.61 27.51
C VAL A 86 -9.97 10.31 27.91
N GLN A 87 -8.88 9.89 27.31
CA GLN A 87 -7.57 10.52 27.40
C GLN A 87 -7.25 11.14 26.03
N SER A 88 -6.63 12.31 26.01
CA SER A 88 -6.24 12.94 24.75
C SER A 88 -4.94 13.72 24.92
N GLY A 89 -4.24 13.92 23.81
CA GLY A 89 -2.99 14.65 23.82
C GLY A 89 -2.44 14.94 22.43
N THR A 90 -1.30 15.61 22.42
CA THR A 90 -0.51 15.93 21.23
C THR A 90 0.88 15.32 21.37
N PHE A 91 1.60 15.26 20.26
CA PHE A 91 2.98 14.77 20.26
C PHE A 91 3.95 15.95 20.09
N ASP A 92 5.00 16.01 20.91
CA ASP A 92 6.02 17.07 20.83
C ASP A 92 6.73 17.11 19.47
N HIS A 93 6.84 15.95 18.81
CA HIS A 93 7.46 15.81 17.49
C HIS A 93 6.47 15.43 16.37
N GLY A 94 5.18 15.27 16.68
CA GLY A 94 4.16 14.89 15.71
C GLY A 94 3.51 16.12 15.10
N ASN A 95 4.18 16.73 14.12
CA ASN A 95 3.69 17.89 13.36
C ASN A 95 2.24 17.71 12.89
N GLY A 96 1.27 18.25 13.64
CA GLY A 96 -0.16 18.21 13.32
C GLY A 96 -0.88 16.89 13.62
N TYR A 97 -0.25 15.97 14.35
CA TYR A 97 -0.91 14.74 14.83
C TYR A 97 -1.46 14.95 16.25
N ARG A 98 -2.70 14.49 16.46
CA ARG A 98 -3.37 14.46 17.77
C ARG A 98 -3.79 13.03 18.07
N TRP A 99 -3.80 12.65 19.34
CA TRP A 99 -4.31 11.35 19.74
C TRP A 99 -5.43 11.48 20.76
N GLU A 100 -6.31 10.48 20.75
CA GLU A 100 -7.41 10.29 21.67
C GLU A 100 -7.49 8.79 22.00
N ARG A 101 -7.65 8.46 23.27
CA ARG A 101 -7.86 7.09 23.73
C ARG A 101 -9.08 7.04 24.61
N GLU A 102 -10.01 6.18 24.26
CA GLU A 102 -11.21 5.92 25.03
C GLU A 102 -11.14 4.51 25.62
N ILE A 103 -11.44 4.42 26.92
CA ILE A 103 -11.50 3.18 27.68
C ILE A 103 -12.94 3.01 28.13
N ALA A 104 -13.59 1.97 27.63
CA ALA A 104 -15.00 1.67 27.92
C ALA A 104 -15.17 0.21 28.34
N VAL A 105 -16.25 -0.08 29.06
CA VAL A 105 -16.70 -1.45 29.30
C VAL A 105 -17.49 -1.89 28.05
N PRO A 106 -17.20 -3.05 27.45
CA PRO A 106 -17.87 -3.48 26.23
C PRO A 106 -19.38 -3.68 26.41
N GLU A 107 -20.16 -3.13 25.49
CA GLU A 107 -21.60 -3.33 25.44
C GLU A 107 -21.92 -4.79 25.06
N GLY A 108 -22.77 -5.45 25.86
CA GLY A 108 -23.21 -6.83 25.61
C GLY A 108 -22.37 -7.93 26.26
N GLU A 109 -21.19 -7.61 26.80
CA GLU A 109 -20.34 -8.57 27.52
C GLU A 109 -19.97 -8.04 28.90
N ASN A 110 -20.80 -8.35 29.91
CA ASN A 110 -20.57 -7.97 31.32
C ASN A 110 -19.55 -8.89 32.01
N ARG A 111 -18.43 -9.17 31.34
CA ARG A 111 -17.32 -9.90 31.95
C ARG A 111 -16.53 -8.94 32.83
N LYS A 112 -16.58 -9.15 34.15
CA LYS A 112 -15.81 -8.34 35.12
C LYS A 112 -14.33 -8.33 34.74
N GLY A 113 -13.75 -7.13 34.64
CA GLY A 113 -12.36 -6.91 34.29
C GLY A 113 -12.06 -6.83 32.78
N LEU A 114 -13.06 -6.90 31.89
CA LEU A 114 -12.87 -6.67 30.45
C LEU A 114 -13.10 -5.21 30.07
N TYR A 115 -12.16 -4.63 29.33
CA TYR A 115 -12.20 -3.26 28.84
C TYR A 115 -11.90 -3.22 27.35
N THR A 116 -12.57 -2.30 26.65
CA THR A 116 -12.30 -1.96 25.26
C THR A 116 -11.51 -0.66 25.23
N VAL A 117 -10.34 -0.70 24.61
CA VAL A 117 -9.43 0.43 24.49
C VAL A 117 -9.39 0.85 23.03
N ARG A 118 -9.99 1.99 22.72
CA ARG A 118 -10.01 2.58 21.39
C ARG A 118 -9.00 3.70 21.33
N THR A 119 -7.88 3.52 20.62
CA THR A 119 -6.89 4.57 20.42
C THR A 119 -6.99 5.09 18.99
N ARG A 120 -7.22 6.40 18.85
CA ARG A 120 -7.34 7.11 17.58
C ARG A 120 -6.22 8.15 17.47
N VAL A 121 -5.59 8.21 16.31
CA VAL A 121 -4.64 9.27 15.94
C VAL A 121 -5.18 10.00 14.73
N SER A 122 -5.35 11.31 14.82
CA SER A 122 -5.88 12.17 13.76
C SER A 122 -4.83 13.17 13.27
N TRP A 123 -4.89 13.51 11.98
CA TRP A 123 -4.05 14.51 11.33
C TRP A 123 -4.81 15.20 10.19
N SER A 124 -4.40 16.42 9.86
CA SER A 124 -4.96 17.14 8.70
C SER A 124 -4.10 16.90 7.45
N ASP A 125 -4.72 16.49 6.35
CA ASP A 125 -4.10 16.33 5.04
C ASP A 125 -4.82 17.17 3.99
N ARG A 126 -4.15 18.20 3.44
CA ARG A 126 -4.69 19.05 2.36
C ARG A 126 -6.11 19.57 2.66
N GLY A 127 -6.34 19.97 3.92
CA GLY A 127 -7.64 20.47 4.39
C GLY A 127 -8.70 19.40 4.64
N ARG A 128 -8.37 18.10 4.56
CA ARG A 128 -9.21 16.99 5.00
C ARG A 128 -8.63 16.37 6.25
N ASP A 129 -9.46 16.19 7.26
CA ASP A 129 -9.07 15.44 8.45
C ASP A 129 -9.07 13.94 8.13
N SER A 130 -7.97 13.29 8.47
CA SER A 130 -7.77 11.86 8.36
C SER A 130 -7.47 11.31 9.75
N PHE A 131 -7.83 10.05 9.98
CA PHE A 131 -7.53 9.39 11.23
C PHE A 131 -7.22 7.92 11.01
N GLU A 132 -6.49 7.35 11.97
CA GLU A 132 -6.26 5.93 12.12
C GLU A 132 -6.74 5.52 13.51
N GLU A 133 -7.37 4.36 13.63
CA GLU A 133 -7.95 3.86 14.88
C GLU A 133 -7.60 2.40 15.10
N THR A 134 -7.20 2.06 16.33
CA THR A 134 -6.98 0.68 16.76
C THR A 134 -7.82 0.40 18.01
N VAL A 135 -8.57 -0.70 17.97
CA VAL A 135 -9.36 -1.20 19.09
C VAL A 135 -8.67 -2.42 19.69
N THR A 136 -8.36 -2.36 20.98
CA THR A 136 -7.70 -3.44 21.71
C THR A 136 -8.54 -3.85 22.90
N TRP A 137 -8.66 -5.16 23.12
CA TRP A 137 -9.31 -5.73 24.30
C TRP A 137 -8.29 -5.88 25.41
N PHE A 138 -8.60 -5.34 26.59
CA PHE A 138 -7.76 -5.42 27.77
C PHE A 138 -8.49 -6.15 28.88
N TYR A 139 -7.95 -7.28 29.32
CA TYR A 139 -8.55 -8.11 30.36
C TYR A 139 -7.69 -8.09 31.63
N ILE A 140 -8.30 -7.70 32.74
CA ILE A 140 -7.77 -7.83 34.09
C ILE A 140 -8.48 -9.03 34.72
N PRO A 141 -7.76 -10.12 35.02
CA PRO A 141 -8.36 -11.21 35.76
C PRO A 141 -8.79 -10.68 37.14
N PRO A 142 -10.01 -11.01 37.62
CA PRO A 142 -10.38 -10.70 39.00
C PRO A 142 -9.35 -11.35 39.92
N GLU A 143 -8.93 -10.65 40.98
CA GLU A 143 -8.14 -11.29 42.03
C GLU A 143 -8.97 -12.44 42.57
N ASP A 144 -8.47 -13.67 42.41
CA ASP A 144 -9.07 -14.84 43.04
C ASP A 144 -9.17 -14.52 44.55
N GLU A 145 -10.40 -14.49 45.07
CA GLU A 145 -10.68 -14.48 46.50
C GLU A 145 -9.87 -15.64 47.12
N LYS A 146 -8.78 -15.30 47.82
CA LYS A 146 -8.06 -16.24 48.67
C LYS A 146 -8.80 -16.43 49.98
#